data_AF-A0A662M5M2-F1
#
_entry.id   AF-A0A662M5M2-F1
#
_cell.length_a   1.000
_cell.length_b   1.000
_cell.length_c   1.000
_cell.angle_alpha   90.00
_cell.angle_beta   90.00
_cell.angle_gamma   90.00
#
_symmetry.space_group_name_H-M   'P 1'
#
loop_
_entity.id
_entity.type
_entity.pdbx_description
1 polymer ?
#
loop_
_entity_poly.entity_id
_entity_poly.type
_entity_poly.pdbx_seq_one_letter_code
_entity_poly.pdbx_strand_id
1 'polypeptide(L)'
;MGRKEYSMYENIGDLLKLITSSGVRVKTMIGLIDGPKTSGQLRNEIGVSSSTVIHAARDLEREKLLAEMEDGYHLTSVGRVISSKLYDMIRTMAVLEKSKDFWLTHDVGGIPKEFLDRIGELGDYEILTSNVKDIFKTLTVYMELAKKAKEFYGVSPVFVDAFVSLIKKLIKNEAKVQLVLTEDVIKELIHRDRKGFSEVLMNGDVSVWQINEDVG
;
A
#
# COMPACT_ATOMS: atom_id res chain seq x y z
N MET A 1 -16.50 12.67 -16.22
CA MET A 1 -16.53 13.81 -15.28
C MET A 1 -17.60 14.79 -15.76
N GLY A 2 -18.62 15.04 -14.96
CA GLY A 2 -19.75 15.91 -15.25
C GLY A 2 -19.61 17.30 -14.62
N ARG A 3 -20.51 18.23 -14.98
CA ARG A 3 -20.54 19.64 -14.50
C ARG A 3 -20.51 19.81 -12.97
N LYS A 4 -20.91 18.79 -12.19
CA LYS A 4 -20.92 18.85 -10.71
C LYS A 4 -19.52 18.80 -10.09
N GLU A 5 -18.59 18.01 -10.62
CA GLU A 5 -17.25 17.91 -10.03
C GLU A 5 -16.45 19.20 -10.19
N TYR A 6 -16.59 19.90 -11.33
CA TYR A 6 -15.98 21.21 -11.54
C TYR A 6 -16.48 22.26 -10.54
N SER A 7 -17.79 22.27 -10.22
CA SER A 7 -18.33 23.19 -9.21
C SER A 7 -17.81 22.94 -7.79
N MET A 8 -17.43 21.71 -7.46
CA MET A 8 -16.79 21.42 -6.16
C MET A 8 -15.40 22.04 -6.11
N TYR A 9 -14.63 21.91 -7.19
CA TYR A 9 -13.30 22.49 -7.29
C TYR A 9 -13.33 24.02 -7.20
N GLU A 10 -14.23 24.70 -7.91
CA GLU A 10 -14.36 26.16 -7.83
C GLU A 10 -14.61 26.67 -6.41
N ASN A 11 -15.36 25.92 -5.59
CA ASN A 11 -15.66 26.32 -4.21
C ASN A 11 -14.50 26.11 -3.23
N ILE A 12 -13.57 25.18 -3.53
CA ILE A 12 -12.48 24.79 -2.62
C ILE A 12 -11.09 25.08 -3.18
N GLY A 13 -11.00 25.59 -4.42
CA GLY A 13 -9.76 25.78 -5.16
C GLY A 13 -8.75 26.66 -4.44
N ASP A 14 -9.21 27.76 -3.83
CA ASP A 14 -8.35 28.68 -3.08
C ASP A 14 -7.77 28.01 -1.82
N LEU A 15 -8.57 27.26 -1.07
CA LEU A 15 -8.11 26.51 0.11
C LEU A 15 -7.12 25.42 -0.30
N LEU A 16 -7.43 24.66 -1.35
CA LEU A 16 -6.54 23.62 -1.89
C LEU A 16 -5.22 24.23 -2.33
N LYS A 17 -5.26 25.34 -3.07
CA LYS A 17 -4.08 26.07 -3.53
C LYS A 17 -3.29 26.62 -2.34
N LEU A 18 -3.95 27.17 -1.32
CA LEU A 18 -3.29 27.64 -0.10
C LEU A 18 -2.53 26.48 0.54
N ILE A 19 -3.16 25.35 0.82
CA ILE A 19 -2.49 24.22 1.48
C ILE A 19 -1.33 23.70 0.62
N THR A 20 -1.59 23.37 -0.64
CA THR A 20 -0.65 22.62 -1.50
C THR A 20 0.48 23.44 -2.09
N SER A 21 0.34 24.77 -2.22
CA SER A 21 1.39 25.63 -2.80
C SER A 21 2.58 25.89 -1.87
N SER A 22 2.54 25.45 -0.62
CA SER A 22 3.63 25.65 0.35
C SER A 22 4.00 24.33 1.03
N GLY A 23 5.21 23.85 0.74
CA GLY A 23 5.76 22.68 1.42
C GLY A 23 5.85 22.84 2.95
N VAL A 24 6.02 24.07 3.46
CA VAL A 24 6.01 24.32 4.92
C VAL A 24 4.61 24.14 5.49
N ARG A 25 3.56 24.65 4.84
CA ARG A 25 2.17 24.46 5.31
C ARG A 25 1.80 22.98 5.32
N VAL A 26 2.10 22.27 4.24
CA VAL A 26 1.89 20.81 4.14
C VAL A 26 2.63 20.08 5.27
N LYS A 27 3.92 20.35 5.46
CA LYS A 27 4.73 19.70 6.51
C LYS A 27 4.26 20.05 7.92
N THR A 28 3.83 21.29 8.17
CA THR A 28 3.23 21.68 9.45
C THR A 28 1.96 20.89 9.73
N MET A 29 1.04 20.81 8.76
CA MET A 29 -0.20 20.05 8.89
C MET A 29 0.04 18.55 9.18
N ILE A 30 1.01 17.94 8.50
CA ILE A 30 1.38 16.53 8.70
C ILE A 30 2.08 16.32 10.03
N GLY A 31 3.00 17.21 10.39
CA GLY A 31 3.76 17.15 11.64
C GLY A 31 2.88 17.19 12.88
N LEU A 32 1.65 17.71 12.77
CA LEU A 32 0.68 17.81 13.86
C LEU A 32 -0.33 16.64 13.94
N ILE A 33 -0.24 15.64 13.05
CA ILE A 33 -1.18 14.50 13.03
C ILE A 33 -1.14 13.72 14.35
N ASP A 34 0.07 13.45 14.85
CA ASP A 34 0.32 12.65 16.06
C ASP A 34 0.18 13.44 17.37
N GLY A 35 -0.02 14.75 17.30
CA GLY A 35 -0.17 15.59 18.48
C GLY A 35 0.28 17.04 18.27
N PRO A 36 0.04 17.92 19.25
CA PRO A 36 0.43 19.32 19.18
C PRO A 36 1.94 19.51 19.21
N LYS A 37 2.41 20.57 18.54
CA LYS A 37 3.83 20.94 18.50
C LYS A 37 4.01 22.46 18.56
N THR A 38 5.03 22.88 19.29
CA THR A 38 5.50 24.26 19.31
C THR A 38 6.17 24.65 17.98
N SER A 39 6.28 25.95 17.73
CA SER A 39 7.03 26.47 16.58
C SER A 39 8.49 25.99 16.55
N GLY A 40 9.11 25.80 17.72
CA GLY A 40 10.47 25.27 17.85
C GLY A 40 10.61 23.81 17.44
N GLN A 41 9.66 22.95 17.82
CA GLN A 41 9.64 21.55 17.39
C GLN A 41 9.44 21.44 15.88
N LEU A 42 8.43 22.13 15.34
CA LEU A 42 8.15 22.16 13.90
C LEU A 42 9.35 22.71 13.11
N ARG A 43 10.00 23.76 13.61
CA ARG A 43 11.23 24.30 13.01
C ARG A 43 12.31 23.24 12.87
N ASN A 44 12.57 22.48 13.95
CA ASN A 44 13.61 21.46 13.97
C ASN A 44 13.28 20.28 13.04
N GLU A 45 12.02 19.84 13.00
CA GLU A 45 11.58 18.74 12.13
C GLU A 45 11.54 19.13 10.64
N ILE A 46 11.05 20.34 10.34
CA ILE A 46 10.88 20.81 8.96
C ILE A 46 12.19 21.32 8.35
N GLY A 47 13.11 21.83 9.19
CA GLY A 47 14.39 22.39 8.76
C GLY A 47 14.31 23.81 8.21
N VAL A 48 13.43 24.65 8.78
CA VAL A 48 13.25 26.07 8.38
C VAL A 48 13.41 27.01 9.58
N SER A 49 13.24 28.33 9.42
CA SER A 49 13.25 29.27 10.56
C SER A 49 11.92 29.25 11.33
N SER A 50 11.95 29.62 12.61
CA SER A 50 10.72 29.77 13.42
C SER A 50 9.76 30.78 12.82
N SER A 51 10.26 31.88 12.25
CA SER A 51 9.42 32.88 11.56
C SER A 51 8.63 32.26 10.41
N THR A 52 9.27 31.42 9.58
CA THR A 52 8.61 30.72 8.47
C THR A 52 7.54 29.75 8.96
N VAL A 53 7.78 29.02 10.05
CA VAL A 53 6.76 28.17 10.67
C VAL A 53 5.58 29.01 11.19
N ILE A 54 5.85 30.10 11.90
CA ILE A 54 4.81 30.98 12.45
C ILE A 54 3.96 31.58 11.32
N HIS A 55 4.57 32.02 10.22
CA HIS A 55 3.83 32.52 9.05
C HIS A 55 2.95 31.44 8.43
N ALA A 56 3.47 30.22 8.26
CA ALA A 56 2.71 29.09 7.75
C ALA A 56 1.55 28.70 8.68
N ALA A 57 1.78 28.68 10.00
CA ALA A 57 0.76 28.38 10.99
C ALA A 57 -0.37 29.42 10.97
N ARG A 58 -0.02 30.72 10.95
CA ARG A 58 -1.00 31.82 10.85
C ARG A 58 -1.88 31.74 9.60
N ASP A 59 -1.30 31.40 8.46
CA ASP A 59 -2.09 31.19 7.23
C ASP A 59 -3.10 30.04 7.39
N LEU A 60 -2.70 28.95 8.04
CA LEU A 60 -3.55 27.78 8.28
C LEU A 60 -4.61 28.06 9.36
N GLU A 61 -4.30 28.87 10.37
CA GLU A 61 -5.24 29.33 11.39
C GLU A 61 -6.32 30.25 10.80
N ARG A 62 -5.95 31.13 9.86
CA ARG A 62 -6.93 31.98 9.14
C ARG A 62 -7.98 31.14 8.42
N GLU A 63 -7.58 29.98 7.89
CA GLU A 63 -8.46 28.99 7.26
C GLU A 63 -9.08 28.00 8.27
N LYS A 64 -8.90 28.21 9.58
CA LYS A 64 -9.42 27.37 10.68
C LYS A 64 -8.96 25.91 10.63
N LEU A 65 -7.80 25.66 10.03
CA LEU A 65 -7.17 24.33 9.98
C LEU A 65 -6.34 24.05 11.23
N LEU A 66 -5.79 25.11 11.83
CA LEU A 66 -5.02 25.06 13.08
C LEU A 66 -5.64 25.97 14.14
N ALA A 67 -5.24 25.74 15.39
CA ALA A 67 -5.41 26.65 16.51
C ALA A 67 -4.16 26.63 17.40
N GLU A 68 -3.65 27.81 17.76
CA GLU A 68 -2.61 27.96 18.78
C GLU A 68 -3.20 27.88 20.20
N MET A 69 -2.59 27.06 21.04
CA MET A 69 -2.87 26.88 22.47
C MET A 69 -1.57 27.02 23.28
N GLU A 70 -1.64 26.94 24.61
CA GLU A 70 -0.47 27.10 25.49
C GLU A 70 0.69 26.14 25.17
N ASP A 71 0.39 24.92 24.74
CA ASP A 71 1.35 23.87 24.41
C ASP A 71 1.75 23.82 22.92
N GLY A 72 1.28 24.77 22.10
CA GLY A 72 1.66 24.94 20.71
C GLY A 72 0.49 24.87 19.74
N TYR A 73 0.77 24.48 18.50
CA TYR A 73 -0.26 24.41 17.45
C TYR A 73 -0.97 23.06 17.48
N HIS A 74 -2.28 23.11 17.35
CA HIS A 74 -3.17 21.94 17.24
C HIS A 74 -3.88 21.93 15.90
N LEU A 75 -4.11 20.75 15.35
CA LEU A 75 -5.09 20.58 14.27
C LEU A 75 -6.50 20.75 14.83
N THR A 76 -7.33 21.56 14.16
CA THR A 76 -8.78 21.53 14.40
C THR A 76 -9.36 20.20 13.90
N SER A 77 -10.63 19.89 14.22
CA SER A 77 -11.30 18.69 13.67
C SER A 77 -11.28 18.66 12.14
N VAL A 78 -11.45 19.83 11.49
CA VAL A 78 -11.38 19.98 10.03
C VAL A 78 -9.94 19.79 9.54
N GLY A 79 -8.98 20.45 10.19
CA GLY A 79 -7.56 20.30 9.89
C GLY A 79 -7.09 18.85 9.98
N ARG A 80 -7.55 18.10 10.99
CA ARG A 80 -7.19 16.69 11.20
C ARG A 80 -7.63 15.80 10.03
N VAL A 81 -8.87 15.93 9.58
CA VAL A 81 -9.39 15.15 8.44
C VAL A 81 -8.62 15.50 7.16
N ILE A 82 -8.39 16.79 6.91
CA ILE A 82 -7.65 17.25 5.72
C ILE A 82 -6.20 16.78 5.76
N SER A 83 -5.49 16.94 6.89
CA SER A 83 -4.12 16.47 7.08
C SER A 83 -3.99 14.97 6.84
N SER A 84 -4.93 14.17 7.34
CA SER A 84 -4.94 12.72 7.12
C SER A 84 -5.05 12.39 5.63
N LYS A 85 -5.97 13.02 4.90
CA LYS A 85 -6.14 12.78 3.45
C LYS A 85 -4.96 13.31 2.63
N LEU A 86 -4.39 14.44 3.03
CA LEU A 86 -3.18 14.97 2.42
C LEU A 86 -1.99 14.02 2.63
N TYR A 87 -1.85 13.45 3.83
CA TYR A 87 -0.81 12.47 4.13
C TYR A 87 -0.98 11.18 3.33
N ASP A 88 -2.21 10.65 3.23
CA ASP A 88 -2.52 9.49 2.38
C ASP A 88 -2.13 9.75 0.90
N MET A 89 -2.50 10.91 0.37
CA MET A 89 -2.16 11.31 -1.01
C MET A 89 -0.63 11.38 -1.21
N ILE A 90 0.10 11.96 -0.26
CA ILE A 90 1.57 12.03 -0.33
C ILE A 90 2.19 10.64 -0.31
N ARG A 91 1.70 9.73 0.56
CA ARG A 91 2.19 8.33 0.59
C ARG A 91 1.96 7.62 -0.74
N THR A 92 0.77 7.77 -1.33
CA THR A 92 0.47 7.23 -2.66
C THR A 92 1.42 7.78 -3.72
N MET A 93 1.61 9.10 -3.78
CA MET A 93 2.53 9.70 -4.74
C MET A 93 3.97 9.26 -4.53
N ALA A 94 4.42 9.09 -3.28
CA ALA A 94 5.76 8.61 -2.96
C ALA A 94 6.00 7.17 -3.44
N VAL A 95 5.03 6.27 -3.23
CA VAL A 95 5.08 4.88 -3.74
C VAL A 95 5.15 4.87 -5.28
N LEU A 96 4.31 5.65 -5.95
CA LEU A 96 4.28 5.68 -7.41
C LEU A 96 5.54 6.28 -8.01
N GLU A 97 6.07 7.36 -7.42
CA GLU A 97 7.29 8.01 -7.93
C GLU A 97 8.56 7.18 -7.66
N LYS A 98 8.64 6.46 -6.52
CA LYS A 98 9.78 5.58 -6.17
C LYS A 98 10.06 4.52 -7.26
N SER A 99 9.04 4.05 -7.96
CA SER A 99 9.21 3.08 -9.06
C SER A 99 8.29 3.36 -10.24
N LYS A 100 8.36 4.58 -10.74
CA LYS A 100 7.51 5.08 -11.81
C LYS A 100 7.47 4.19 -13.05
N ASP A 101 8.64 3.73 -13.52
CA ASP A 101 8.73 2.88 -14.73
C ASP A 101 8.02 1.53 -14.56
N PHE A 102 8.05 0.98 -13.35
CA PHE A 102 7.28 -0.23 -13.03
C PHE A 102 5.79 0.05 -13.09
N TRP A 103 5.31 1.08 -12.37
CA TRP A 103 3.88 1.40 -12.32
C TRP A 103 3.29 1.83 -13.66
N LEU A 104 4.09 2.41 -14.57
CA LEU A 104 3.65 2.75 -15.94
C LEU A 104 3.39 1.54 -16.83
N THR A 105 4.00 0.39 -16.53
CA THR A 105 3.87 -0.85 -17.32
C THR A 105 3.08 -1.94 -16.61
N HIS A 106 2.84 -1.77 -15.31
CA HIS A 106 2.11 -2.71 -14.47
C HIS A 106 0.60 -2.49 -14.61
N ASP A 107 -0.15 -3.55 -14.91
CA ASP A 107 -1.61 -3.48 -14.90
C ASP A 107 -2.14 -3.45 -13.47
N VAL A 108 -2.86 -2.39 -13.14
CA VAL A 108 -3.50 -2.19 -11.85
C VAL A 108 -5.00 -2.50 -11.89
N GLY A 109 -5.56 -2.79 -13.07
CA GLY A 109 -6.99 -3.08 -13.27
C GLY A 109 -7.46 -4.33 -12.55
N GLY A 110 -6.56 -5.30 -12.32
CA GLY A 110 -6.84 -6.50 -11.53
C GLY A 110 -6.85 -6.28 -10.01
N ILE A 111 -6.46 -5.09 -9.52
CA ILE A 111 -6.45 -4.78 -8.09
C ILE A 111 -7.80 -4.17 -7.69
N PRO A 112 -8.51 -4.74 -6.69
CA PRO A 112 -9.75 -4.16 -6.18
C PRO A 112 -9.60 -2.69 -5.76
N LYS A 113 -10.65 -1.89 -6.00
CA LYS A 113 -10.62 -0.43 -5.80
C LYS A 113 -10.20 -0.04 -4.38
N GLU A 114 -10.68 -0.75 -3.38
CA GLU A 114 -10.36 -0.54 -1.97
C GLU A 114 -8.87 -0.72 -1.66
N PHE A 115 -8.16 -1.57 -2.40
CA PHE A 115 -6.72 -1.76 -2.26
C PHE A 115 -5.94 -0.74 -3.08
N LEU A 116 -6.44 -0.34 -4.25
CA LEU A 116 -5.88 0.78 -5.02
C LEU A 116 -5.93 2.10 -4.26
N ASP A 117 -7.05 2.39 -3.60
CA ASP A 117 -7.22 3.58 -2.76
C ASP A 117 -6.22 3.59 -1.58
N ARG A 118 -5.67 2.41 -1.22
CA ARG A 118 -4.72 2.19 -0.13
C ARG A 118 -3.30 1.88 -0.62
N ILE A 119 -2.98 2.08 -1.89
CA ILE A 119 -1.68 1.72 -2.47
C ILE A 119 -0.49 2.40 -1.75
N GLY A 120 -0.71 3.59 -1.19
CA GLY A 120 0.29 4.28 -0.35
C GLY A 120 0.69 3.53 0.92
N GLU A 121 -0.05 2.51 1.33
CA GLU A 121 0.29 1.65 2.47
C GLU A 121 1.39 0.63 2.16
N LEU A 122 1.77 0.45 0.88
CA LEU A 122 2.95 -0.36 0.51
C LEU A 122 4.22 0.12 1.22
N GLY A 123 4.30 1.42 1.54
CA GLY A 123 5.38 1.99 2.34
C GLY A 123 6.75 1.73 1.70
N ASP A 124 7.61 1.02 2.44
CA ASP A 124 8.93 0.65 1.94
C ASP A 124 8.89 -0.72 1.26
N TYR A 125 9.11 -0.72 -0.06
CA TYR A 125 9.14 -1.92 -0.89
C TYR A 125 10.37 -1.93 -1.81
N GLU A 126 10.71 -3.11 -2.31
CA GLU A 126 11.74 -3.32 -3.33
C GLU A 126 11.13 -4.02 -4.56
N ILE A 127 11.65 -3.68 -5.75
CA ILE A 127 11.28 -4.39 -6.97
C ILE A 127 12.29 -5.52 -7.21
N LEU A 128 11.76 -6.73 -7.25
CA LEU A 128 12.52 -7.92 -7.54
C LEU A 128 12.36 -8.29 -9.02
N THR A 129 13.46 -8.25 -9.78
CA THR A 129 13.51 -8.67 -11.19
C THR A 129 14.54 -9.76 -11.41
N SER A 130 14.17 -10.75 -12.23
CA SER A 130 15.12 -11.71 -12.81
C SER A 130 15.88 -11.04 -13.96
N ASN A 131 17.09 -11.52 -14.23
CA ASN A 131 17.90 -11.02 -15.35
C ASN A 131 18.61 -12.18 -16.05
N VAL A 132 19.29 -11.91 -17.18
CA VAL A 132 19.94 -12.95 -18.00
C VAL A 132 20.97 -13.78 -17.22
N LYS A 133 21.61 -13.20 -16.19
CA LYS A 133 22.60 -13.92 -15.37
C LYS A 133 21.94 -14.78 -14.28
N ASP A 134 20.72 -14.44 -13.88
CA ASP A 134 19.95 -15.15 -12.87
C ASP A 134 18.45 -15.06 -13.19
N ILE A 135 18.02 -15.96 -14.08
CA ILE A 135 16.65 -16.00 -14.59
C ILE A 135 15.65 -16.48 -13.53
N PHE A 136 16.12 -17.16 -12.49
CA PHE A 136 15.29 -17.72 -11.41
C PHE A 136 15.36 -16.90 -10.12
N LYS A 137 16.01 -15.74 -10.13
CA LYS A 137 16.15 -14.88 -8.94
C LYS A 137 14.82 -14.61 -8.25
N THR A 138 13.80 -14.20 -9.01
CA THR A 138 12.47 -13.85 -8.47
C THR A 138 11.84 -15.04 -7.75
N LEU A 139 11.79 -16.19 -8.44
CA LEU A 139 11.25 -17.43 -7.90
C LEU A 139 12.02 -17.88 -6.65
N THR A 140 13.35 -17.81 -6.68
CA THR A 140 14.21 -18.24 -5.56
C THR A 140 13.96 -17.41 -4.30
N VAL A 141 13.97 -16.08 -4.43
CA VAL A 141 13.71 -15.19 -3.30
C VAL A 141 12.28 -15.35 -2.78
N TYR A 142 11.29 -15.45 -3.68
CA TYR A 142 9.90 -15.73 -3.30
C TYR A 142 9.78 -17.00 -2.45
N MET A 143 10.38 -18.10 -2.90
CA MET A 143 10.36 -19.39 -2.21
C MET A 143 11.01 -19.33 -0.83
N GLU A 144 12.14 -18.62 -0.71
CA GLU A 144 12.88 -18.46 0.55
C GLU A 144 12.11 -17.65 1.60
N LEU A 145 11.34 -16.64 1.16
CA LEU A 145 10.47 -15.85 2.01
C LEU A 145 9.21 -16.64 2.39
N ALA A 146 8.52 -17.17 1.39
CA ALA A 146 7.23 -17.83 1.55
C ALA A 146 7.31 -19.06 2.47
N LYS A 147 8.38 -19.86 2.39
CA LYS A 147 8.51 -21.11 3.18
C LYS A 147 8.55 -20.91 4.70
N LYS A 148 8.73 -19.66 5.16
CA LYS A 148 8.80 -19.27 6.59
C LYS A 148 7.45 -18.77 7.13
N ALA A 149 6.42 -18.68 6.28
CA ALA A 149 5.13 -18.15 6.66
C ALA A 149 4.39 -19.09 7.62
N LYS A 150 3.66 -18.52 8.59
CA LYS A 150 2.71 -19.25 9.45
C LYS A 150 1.32 -19.31 8.83
N GLU A 151 0.99 -18.33 8.00
CA GLU A 151 -0.21 -18.27 7.20
C GLU A 151 0.19 -17.91 5.77
N PHE A 152 -0.29 -18.69 4.80
CA PHE A 152 0.04 -18.52 3.40
C PHE A 152 -1.26 -18.47 2.58
N TYR A 153 -1.43 -17.37 1.87
CA TYR A 153 -2.54 -17.16 0.94
C TYR A 153 -1.94 -17.06 -0.46
N GLY A 154 -2.27 -18.02 -1.32
CA GLY A 154 -1.72 -18.12 -2.67
C GLY A 154 -2.80 -18.08 -3.72
N VAL A 155 -2.54 -17.35 -4.81
CA VAL A 155 -3.33 -17.40 -6.04
C VAL A 155 -2.37 -17.76 -7.16
N SER A 156 -2.70 -18.79 -7.97
CA SER A 156 -1.85 -19.16 -9.11
C SER A 156 -2.68 -19.65 -10.29
N PRO A 157 -2.62 -18.98 -11.44
CA PRO A 157 -3.21 -19.48 -12.67
C PRO A 157 -2.27 -20.42 -13.45
N VAL A 158 -1.03 -20.57 -12.97
CA VAL A 158 0.00 -21.39 -13.60
C VAL A 158 0.49 -22.50 -12.68
N PHE A 159 0.87 -23.63 -13.27
CA PHE A 159 1.51 -24.73 -12.56
C PHE A 159 3.03 -24.58 -12.60
N VAL A 160 3.67 -24.60 -11.42
CA VAL A 160 5.14 -24.61 -11.27
C VAL A 160 5.50 -25.65 -10.22
N ASP A 161 6.35 -26.62 -10.56
CA ASP A 161 6.75 -27.72 -9.66
C ASP A 161 7.33 -27.22 -8.32
N ALA A 162 8.02 -26.08 -8.35
CA ALA A 162 8.55 -25.45 -7.13
C ALA A 162 7.45 -25.12 -6.11
N PHE A 163 6.25 -24.72 -6.57
CA PHE A 163 5.14 -24.39 -5.67
C PHE A 163 4.62 -25.63 -4.93
N VAL A 164 4.61 -26.81 -5.55
CA VAL A 164 4.26 -28.05 -4.85
C VAL A 164 5.20 -28.30 -3.68
N SER A 165 6.51 -28.07 -3.88
CA SER A 165 7.51 -28.21 -2.82
C SER A 165 7.34 -27.17 -1.71
N LEU A 166 6.98 -25.93 -2.06
CA LEU A 166 6.66 -24.87 -1.10
C LEU A 166 5.48 -25.28 -0.20
N ILE A 167 4.37 -25.71 -0.81
CA ILE A 167 3.16 -26.07 -0.07
C ILE A 167 3.42 -27.26 0.86
N LYS A 168 4.11 -28.30 0.37
CA LYS A 168 4.51 -29.45 1.23
C LYS A 168 5.36 -29.00 2.41
N LYS A 169 6.27 -28.02 2.21
CA LYS A 169 7.11 -27.48 3.27
C LYS A 169 6.31 -26.66 4.29
N LEU A 170 5.37 -25.85 3.83
CA LEU A 170 4.46 -25.07 4.67
C LEU A 170 3.58 -25.97 5.55
N ILE A 171 2.98 -27.00 4.96
CA ILE A 171 2.19 -27.99 5.70
C ILE A 171 3.03 -28.70 6.77
N LYS A 172 4.27 -29.10 6.43
CA LYS A 172 5.19 -29.71 7.40
C LYS A 172 5.55 -28.77 8.55
N ASN A 173 5.50 -27.47 8.33
CA ASN A 173 5.75 -26.44 9.34
C ASN A 173 4.45 -26.01 10.07
N GLU A 174 3.34 -26.73 9.88
CA GLU A 174 2.03 -26.44 10.50
C GLU A 174 1.49 -25.05 10.15
N ALA A 175 1.83 -24.55 8.95
CA ALA A 175 1.30 -23.30 8.44
C ALA A 175 -0.12 -23.49 7.90
N LYS A 176 -0.99 -22.51 8.12
CA LYS A 176 -2.30 -22.45 7.46
C LYS A 176 -2.14 -22.03 6.01
N VAL A 177 -2.72 -22.79 5.09
CA VAL A 177 -2.55 -22.60 3.66
C VAL A 177 -3.91 -22.42 3.00
N GLN A 178 -4.11 -21.32 2.30
CA GLN A 178 -5.29 -21.09 1.46
C GLN A 178 -4.84 -20.83 0.03
N LEU A 179 -5.35 -21.62 -0.90
CA LEU A 179 -5.01 -21.54 -2.32
C LEU A 179 -6.23 -21.24 -3.16
N VAL A 180 -6.06 -20.38 -4.14
CA VAL A 180 -7.02 -20.13 -5.22
C VAL A 180 -6.35 -20.53 -6.53
N LEU A 181 -6.86 -21.57 -7.19
CA LEU A 181 -6.25 -22.18 -8.37
C LEU A 181 -7.25 -22.23 -9.53
N THR A 182 -6.76 -22.11 -10.75
CA THR A 182 -7.59 -22.34 -11.95
C THR A 182 -7.85 -23.83 -12.14
N GLU A 183 -8.92 -24.16 -12.88
CA GLU A 183 -9.28 -25.55 -13.19
C GLU A 183 -8.12 -26.33 -13.82
N ASP A 184 -7.37 -25.71 -14.74
CA ASP A 184 -6.27 -26.36 -15.44
C ASP A 184 -5.08 -26.67 -14.52
N VAL A 185 -4.79 -25.80 -13.54
CA VAL A 185 -3.76 -26.09 -12.52
C VAL A 185 -4.19 -27.26 -11.65
N ILE A 186 -5.47 -27.34 -11.27
CA ILE A 186 -6.01 -28.48 -10.49
C ILE A 186 -5.92 -29.78 -11.30
N LYS A 187 -6.30 -29.75 -12.58
CA LYS A 187 -6.19 -30.92 -13.49
C LYS A 187 -4.74 -31.40 -13.57
N GLU A 188 -3.78 -30.49 -13.73
CA GLU A 188 -2.36 -30.83 -13.80
C GLU A 188 -1.86 -31.44 -12.47
N LEU A 189 -2.25 -30.87 -11.33
CA LEU A 189 -1.93 -31.42 -10.00
C LEU A 189 -2.46 -32.86 -9.83
N ILE A 190 -3.70 -33.11 -10.23
CA ILE A 190 -4.32 -34.44 -10.18
C ILE A 190 -3.62 -35.41 -11.14
N HIS A 191 -3.27 -34.95 -12.35
CA HIS A 191 -2.59 -35.76 -13.34
C HIS A 191 -1.21 -36.23 -12.84
N ARG A 192 -0.44 -35.33 -12.21
CA ARG A 192 0.91 -35.63 -11.68
C ARG A 192 0.90 -36.49 -10.43
N ASP A 193 0.06 -36.15 -9.45
CA ASP A 193 0.05 -36.83 -8.16
C ASP A 193 -1.33 -36.75 -7.50
N ARG A 194 -2.29 -37.51 -8.05
CA ARG A 194 -3.66 -37.59 -7.51
C ARG A 194 -3.70 -37.94 -6.02
N LYS A 195 -2.83 -38.85 -5.56
CA LYS A 195 -2.81 -39.29 -4.16
C LYS A 195 -2.29 -38.17 -3.26
N GLY A 196 -1.14 -37.60 -3.59
CA GLY A 196 -0.57 -36.50 -2.81
C GLY A 196 -1.46 -35.26 -2.79
N PHE A 197 -2.14 -34.94 -3.91
CA PHE A 197 -3.11 -33.86 -3.92
C PHE A 197 -4.32 -34.15 -3.02
N SER A 198 -4.84 -35.39 -3.03
CA SER A 198 -5.95 -35.78 -2.15
C SER A 198 -5.55 -35.70 -0.67
N GLU A 199 -4.33 -36.13 -0.32
CA GLU A 199 -3.80 -36.03 1.05
C GLU A 199 -3.69 -34.56 1.51
N VAL A 200 -3.26 -33.66 0.63
CA VAL A 200 -3.21 -32.22 0.91
C VAL A 200 -4.60 -31.66 1.19
N LEU A 201 -5.63 -32.06 0.43
CA LEU A 201 -7.01 -31.61 0.65
C LEU A 201 -7.64 -32.16 1.94
N MET A 202 -7.16 -33.30 2.44
CA MET A 202 -7.62 -33.86 3.71
C MET A 202 -6.97 -33.20 4.93
N ASN A 203 -5.95 -32.36 4.72
CA ASN A 203 -5.31 -31.62 5.80
C ASN A 203 -6.21 -30.44 6.23
N GLY A 204 -6.58 -30.39 7.51
CA GLY A 204 -7.48 -29.36 8.06
C GLY A 204 -6.92 -27.94 8.03
N ASP A 205 -5.62 -27.77 7.87
CA ASP A 205 -4.95 -26.46 7.74
C ASP A 205 -4.80 -26.02 6.28
N VAL A 206 -5.29 -26.80 5.32
CA VAL A 206 -5.24 -26.48 3.89
C VAL A 206 -6.65 -26.28 3.34
N SER A 207 -6.86 -25.19 2.61
CA SER A 207 -8.08 -24.95 1.84
C SER A 207 -7.72 -24.60 0.41
N VAL A 208 -8.42 -25.21 -0.56
CA VAL A 208 -8.22 -24.96 -1.99
C VAL A 208 -9.56 -24.55 -2.60
N TRP A 209 -9.55 -23.41 -3.27
CA TRP A 209 -10.67 -22.84 -4.01
C TRP A 209 -10.36 -22.89 -5.51
N GLN A 210 -11.38 -23.21 -6.31
CA GLN A 210 -11.28 -23.19 -7.76
C GLN A 210 -11.90 -21.91 -8.31
N ILE A 211 -11.19 -21.29 -9.25
CA ILE A 211 -11.65 -20.16 -10.07
C ILE A 211 -11.86 -20.65 -11.50
N ASN A 212 -13.02 -20.30 -12.07
CA ASN A 212 -13.43 -20.69 -13.42
C ASN A 212 -13.22 -19.57 -14.46
N GLU A 213 -12.50 -18.52 -14.10
CA GLU A 213 -12.18 -17.41 -14.99
C GLU A 213 -10.78 -17.61 -15.57
N ASP A 214 -10.61 -17.27 -16.86
CA ASP A 214 -9.30 -17.17 -17.47
C ASP A 214 -8.57 -15.96 -16.85
N VAL A 215 -7.58 -16.24 -16.01
CA VAL A 215 -6.70 -15.22 -15.45
C VAL A 215 -5.54 -15.05 -16.43
N GLY A 216 -5.73 -14.18 -17.42
CA GLY A 216 -4.76 -13.83 -18.47
C GLY A 216 -3.98 -12.57 -18.16
#